data_AF-A0A3D0P7Q8-F1
#
_entry.id   AF-A0A3D0P7Q8-F1
#
_cell.length_a   1.000
_cell.length_b   1.000
_cell.length_c   1.000
_cell.angle_alpha   90.00
_cell.angle_beta   90.00
_cell.angle_gamma   90.00
#
_symmetry.space_group_name_H-M   'P 1'
#
loop_
_entity.id
_entity.type
_entity.pdbx_description
1 polymer ?
#
loop_
_entity_poly.entity_id
_entity_poly.type
_entity_poly.pdbx_seq_one_letter_code
_entity_poly.pdbx_strand_id
1 'polypeptide(L)'
;LTGKLLSDEKRLRYTGTEYIKSREEMERLFVDHLPAEVVQQALDNTVSVAEKVEDYDILGRYQMPRFPIPEGHTPVSYLHEVTEQGLRQRLQLDADSSIDELYGERMRHELKIMEQMGFPT
;
A
#
# COMPACT_ATOMS: atom_id res chain seq x y z
N LEU A 1 5.19 -23.77 11.67
CA LEU A 1 5.14 -25.25 11.83
C LEU A 1 4.82 -25.57 13.28
N THR A 2 3.97 -26.56 13.55
CA THR A 2 3.37 -26.82 14.88
C THR A 2 4.33 -27.34 15.95
N GLY A 3 5.64 -27.44 15.67
CA GLY A 3 6.66 -27.93 16.60
C GLY A 3 6.48 -29.37 17.08
N LYS A 4 5.59 -30.14 16.46
CA LYS A 4 5.24 -31.52 16.85
C LYS A 4 5.70 -32.52 15.79
N LEU A 5 6.01 -33.73 16.24
CA LEU A 5 6.35 -34.85 15.35
C LEU A 5 5.15 -35.24 14.50
N LEU A 6 5.40 -35.77 13.30
CA LEU A 6 4.33 -36.25 12.41
C LEU A 6 3.50 -37.36 13.05
N SER A 7 4.14 -38.18 13.88
CA SER A 7 3.53 -39.29 14.64
C SER A 7 2.65 -38.85 15.81
N ASP A 8 2.73 -37.61 16.29
CA ASP A 8 1.90 -37.13 17.40
C ASP A 8 0.43 -37.04 16.94
N GLU A 9 -0.42 -37.90 17.50
CA GLU A 9 -1.85 -37.98 17.20
C GLU A 9 -2.60 -36.69 17.56
N LYS A 10 -2.18 -35.98 18.61
CA LYS A 10 -2.79 -34.72 19.07
C LYS A 10 -2.14 -33.49 18.45
N ARG A 11 -1.42 -33.62 17.33
CA ARG A 11 -0.92 -32.45 16.59
C ARG A 11 -2.08 -31.80 15.83
N LEU A 12 -1.96 -30.50 15.60
CA LEU A 12 -2.86 -29.80 14.69
C LEU A 12 -2.73 -30.42 13.29
N ARG A 13 -3.87 -30.85 12.73
CA ARG A 13 -3.99 -31.48 11.42
C ARG A 13 -5.18 -30.87 10.69
N TYR A 14 -4.99 -30.63 9.40
CA TYR A 14 -6.08 -30.39 8.48
C TYR A 14 -6.74 -31.73 8.11
N THR A 15 -8.00 -31.67 7.69
CA THR A 15 -8.77 -32.86 7.32
C THR A 15 -8.37 -33.43 5.96
N GLY A 16 -7.58 -32.68 5.18
CA GLY A 16 -7.17 -33.03 3.82
C GLY A 16 -8.23 -32.65 2.78
N THR A 17 -9.26 -31.90 3.19
CA THR A 17 -10.33 -31.41 2.32
C THR A 17 -10.20 -29.92 2.02
N GLU A 18 -9.12 -29.27 2.47
CA GLU A 18 -8.93 -27.84 2.39
C GLU A 18 -8.33 -27.42 1.03
N TYR A 19 -9.19 -27.42 0.00
CA TYR A 19 -8.88 -26.93 -1.33
C TYR A 19 -10.12 -26.26 -1.95
N ILE A 20 -9.92 -25.50 -3.03
CA ILE A 20 -11.03 -24.90 -3.79
C ILE A 20 -11.71 -26.02 -4.58
N LYS A 21 -12.91 -26.39 -4.13
CA LYS A 21 -13.73 -27.43 -4.74
C LYS A 21 -14.42 -26.92 -6.00
N SER A 22 -14.69 -27.85 -6.91
CA SER A 22 -15.62 -27.60 -8.01
C SER A 22 -17.04 -27.43 -7.47
N ARG A 23 -17.93 -26.90 -8.31
CA ARG A 23 -19.35 -26.77 -7.96
C ARG A 23 -19.97 -28.13 -7.65
N GLU A 24 -19.70 -29.14 -8.46
CA GLU A 24 -20.23 -30.49 -8.30
C GLU A 24 -19.72 -31.16 -7.03
N GLU A 25 -18.47 -30.89 -6.63
CA GLU A 25 -17.93 -31.36 -5.35
C GLU A 25 -18.65 -30.69 -4.17
N MET A 26 -18.92 -29.38 -4.25
CA MET A 26 -19.67 -28.65 -3.22
C MET A 26 -21.12 -29.11 -3.09
N GLU A 27 -21.79 -29.41 -4.21
CA GLU A 27 -23.15 -29.96 -4.23
C GLU A 27 -23.24 -31.28 -3.46
N ARG A 28 -22.20 -32.12 -3.51
CA ARG A 28 -22.16 -33.42 -2.84
C ARG A 28 -21.87 -33.37 -1.34
N LEU A 29 -21.40 -32.24 -0.79
CA LEU A 29 -20.92 -32.19 0.60
C LEU A 29 -22.00 -32.36 1.67
N PHE A 30 -23.24 -31.99 1.35
CA PHE A 30 -24.33 -31.89 2.34
C PHE A 30 -25.59 -32.68 1.97
N VAL A 31 -25.49 -33.55 0.96
CA VAL A 31 -26.64 -34.31 0.43
C VAL A 31 -27.25 -35.26 1.46
N ASP A 32 -26.50 -35.62 2.49
CA ASP A 32 -26.90 -36.52 3.58
C ASP A 32 -27.55 -35.78 4.77
N HIS A 33 -27.42 -34.44 4.85
CA HIS A 33 -27.92 -33.64 5.97
C HIS A 33 -28.92 -32.54 5.55
N LEU A 34 -28.93 -32.12 4.28
CA LEU A 34 -29.74 -31.02 3.78
C LEU A 34 -30.53 -31.41 2.53
N PRO A 35 -31.74 -30.84 2.33
CA PRO A 35 -32.47 -30.98 1.07
C PRO A 35 -31.68 -30.39 -0.11
N ALA A 36 -31.80 -31.01 -1.29
CA ALA A 36 -31.08 -30.58 -2.49
C ALA A 36 -31.40 -29.12 -2.88
N GLU A 37 -32.65 -28.68 -2.71
CA GLU A 37 -33.04 -27.28 -2.96
C GLU A 37 -32.29 -26.27 -2.08
N VAL A 38 -31.97 -26.62 -0.83
CA VAL A 38 -31.26 -25.74 0.11
C VAL A 38 -29.79 -25.63 -0.29
N VAL A 39 -29.17 -26.74 -0.67
CA VAL A 39 -27.78 -26.77 -1.15
C VAL A 39 -27.66 -25.94 -2.43
N GLN A 40 -28.57 -26.16 -3.37
CA GLN A 40 -28.62 -25.42 -4.63
C GLN A 40 -28.80 -23.91 -4.41
N GLN A 41 -29.76 -23.52 -3.57
CA GLN A 41 -30.00 -22.11 -3.22
C GLN A 41 -28.77 -21.46 -2.58
N ALA A 42 -28.06 -22.18 -1.71
CA ALA A 42 -26.85 -21.67 -1.07
C ALA A 42 -25.74 -21.40 -2.10
N LEU A 43 -25.54 -22.31 -3.05
CA LEU A 43 -24.55 -22.14 -4.13
C LEU A 43 -24.91 -20.96 -5.02
N ASP A 44 -26.17 -20.83 -5.44
CA ASP A 44 -26.62 -19.74 -6.31
C ASP A 44 -26.54 -18.37 -5.60
N ASN A 45 -26.77 -18.34 -4.28
CA ASN A 45 -26.56 -17.14 -3.48
C ASN A 45 -25.10 -16.66 -3.50
N THR A 46 -24.11 -17.57 -3.54
CA THR A 46 -22.69 -17.15 -3.62
C THR A 46 -22.40 -16.40 -4.91
N VAL A 47 -23.02 -16.82 -6.02
CA VAL A 47 -22.92 -16.13 -7.32
C VAL A 47 -23.64 -14.79 -7.26
N SER A 48 -24.86 -14.73 -6.70
CA SER A 48 -25.59 -13.47 -6.55
C SER A 48 -24.87 -12.46 -5.67
N VAL A 49 -24.13 -12.90 -4.65
CA VAL A 49 -23.27 -12.02 -3.85
C VAL A 49 -22.08 -11.53 -4.67
N ALA A 50 -21.42 -12.43 -5.41
CA ALA A 50 -20.29 -12.06 -6.26
C ALA A 50 -20.67 -11.04 -7.34
N GLU A 51 -21.86 -11.17 -7.95
CA GLU A 51 -22.38 -10.23 -8.95
C GLU A 51 -22.67 -8.83 -8.39
N LYS A 52 -22.85 -8.69 -7.08
CA LYS A 52 -23.08 -7.40 -6.40
C LYS A 52 -21.78 -6.70 -6.00
N VAL A 53 -20.64 -7.36 -6.15
CA VAL A 53 -19.34 -6.76 -5.81
C VAL A 53 -18.96 -5.81 -6.93
N GLU A 54 -18.84 -4.53 -6.58
CA GLU A 54 -18.33 -3.49 -7.47
C GLU A 54 -16.80 -3.38 -7.34
N ASP A 55 -16.15 -2.88 -8.39
CA ASP A 55 -14.72 -2.58 -8.35
C ASP A 55 -14.44 -1.48 -7.32
N TYR A 56 -13.43 -1.71 -6.49
CA TYR A 56 -12.97 -0.74 -5.51
C TYR A 56 -11.46 -0.62 -5.55
N ASP A 57 -10.97 0.62 -5.52
CA ASP A 57 -9.54 0.90 -5.46
C ASP A 57 -9.09 1.03 -4.00
N ILE A 58 -8.34 0.04 -3.54
CA ILE A 58 -7.80 -0.03 -2.17
C ILE A 58 -6.57 0.87 -2.01
N LEU A 59 -5.85 1.12 -3.10
CA LEU A 59 -4.60 1.87 -3.09
C LEU A 59 -4.84 3.37 -3.21
N GLY A 60 -6.00 3.76 -3.71
CA GLY A 60 -6.51 5.13 -3.69
C GLY A 60 -5.57 6.14 -4.33
N ARG A 61 -5.86 7.43 -4.10
CA ARG A 61 -4.98 8.52 -4.53
C ARG A 61 -4.03 8.88 -3.41
N TYR A 62 -2.78 9.16 -3.76
CA TYR A 62 -1.79 9.67 -2.83
C TYR A 62 -2.30 10.94 -2.14
N GLN A 63 -2.36 10.92 -0.81
CA GLN A 63 -2.88 12.02 0.01
C GLN A 63 -1.76 12.60 0.86
N MET A 64 -1.06 13.60 0.32
CA MET A 64 -0.08 14.37 1.08
C MET A 64 -0.78 15.43 1.94
N PRO A 65 -0.34 15.63 3.19
CA PRO A 65 -0.68 16.83 3.93
C PRO A 65 -0.28 18.09 3.15
N ARG A 66 -1.09 19.14 3.22
CA ARG A 66 -0.73 20.43 2.62
C ARG A 66 0.13 21.20 3.60
N PHE A 67 1.42 21.32 3.32
CA PHE A 67 2.31 22.17 4.10
C PHE A 67 1.91 23.66 3.95
N PRO A 68 1.87 24.45 5.05
CA PRO A 68 1.53 25.88 4.96
C PRO A 68 2.69 26.67 4.33
N ILE A 69 2.55 27.01 3.05
CA ILE A 69 3.53 27.81 2.32
C ILE A 69 3.28 29.31 2.56
N PRO A 70 4.31 30.11 2.89
CA PRO A 70 4.18 31.56 3.05
C PRO A 70 3.67 32.26 1.78
N GLU A 71 3.05 33.43 1.94
CA GLU A 71 2.61 34.25 0.81
C GLU A 71 3.80 34.64 -0.10
N GLY A 72 3.58 34.60 -1.41
CA GLY A 72 4.62 34.86 -2.41
C GLY A 72 5.44 33.64 -2.84
N HIS A 73 5.26 32.49 -2.19
CA HIS A 73 5.97 31.25 -2.53
C HIS A 73 5.07 30.18 -3.14
N THR A 74 5.63 29.41 -4.06
CA THR A 74 5.17 28.06 -4.43
C THR A 74 5.85 27.01 -3.53
N PRO A 75 5.31 25.79 -3.38
CA PRO A 75 5.98 24.71 -2.66
C PRO A 75 7.43 24.49 -3.09
N VAL A 76 7.66 24.47 -4.40
CA VAL A 76 8.99 24.30 -4.99
C VAL A 76 9.91 25.45 -4.59
N SER A 77 9.45 26.70 -4.72
CA SER A 77 10.28 27.87 -4.36
C SER A 77 10.61 27.91 -2.87
N TYR A 78 9.65 27.54 -2.01
CA TYR A 78 9.84 27.53 -0.58
C TYR A 78 10.79 26.40 -0.15
N LEU A 79 10.64 25.21 -0.73
CA LEU A 79 11.56 24.11 -0.51
C LEU A 79 12.99 24.49 -0.92
N HIS A 80 13.15 25.17 -2.06
CA HIS A 80 14.45 25.62 -2.55
C HIS A 80 15.10 26.62 -1.60
N GLU A 81 14.33 27.59 -1.10
CA GLU A 81 14.80 28.59 -0.13
C GLU A 81 15.22 27.95 1.20
N VAL A 82 14.36 27.12 1.79
CA VAL A 82 14.64 26.47 3.08
C VAL A 82 15.83 25.53 2.97
N THR A 83 15.97 24.83 1.83
CA THR A 83 17.11 23.94 1.58
C THR A 83 18.42 24.73 1.47
N GLU A 84 18.43 25.85 0.74
CA GLU A 84 19.61 26.70 0.63
C GLU A 84 20.01 27.28 2.00
N GLN A 85 19.04 27.81 2.76
CA GLN A 85 19.27 28.32 4.12
C GLN A 85 19.86 27.23 5.02
N GLY A 86 19.28 26.02 4.99
CA GLY A 86 19.75 24.89 5.77
C GLY A 86 21.12 24.37 5.34
N LEU A 87 21.48 24.48 4.06
CA LEU A 87 22.80 24.12 3.56
C LEU A 87 23.86 25.13 4.02
N ARG A 88 23.59 26.43 3.89
CA ARG A 88 24.46 27.51 4.37
C ARG A 88 24.74 27.38 5.87
N GLN A 89 23.70 27.12 6.66
CA GLN A 89 23.84 26.91 8.10
C GLN A 89 24.75 25.71 8.42
N ARG A 90 24.60 24.59 7.72
CA ARG A 90 25.44 23.38 7.93
C ARG A 90 26.89 23.60 7.56
N LEU A 91 27.13 24.37 6.48
CA LEU A 91 28.47 24.72 6.02
C LEU A 91 29.07 25.92 6.78
N GLN A 92 28.33 26.50 7.73
CA GLN A 92 28.73 27.69 8.51
C GLN A 92 29.14 28.86 7.61
N LEU A 93 28.39 29.07 6.52
CA LEU A 93 28.63 30.13 5.55
C LEU A 93 27.92 31.41 5.96
N ASP A 94 28.60 32.55 5.80
CA ASP A 94 27.98 33.86 5.88
C ASP A 94 27.01 34.09 4.72
N ALA A 95 26.12 35.07 4.84
CA ALA A 95 25.10 35.38 3.83
C ALA A 95 25.71 35.64 2.43
N ASP A 96 26.85 36.31 2.40
CA ASP A 96 27.54 36.70 1.16
C ASP A 96 28.55 35.64 0.67
N SER A 97 28.77 34.59 1.45
CA SER A 97 29.69 33.52 1.06
C SER A 97 29.06 32.63 -0.02
N SER A 98 29.83 32.29 -1.04
CA SER A 98 29.39 31.36 -2.08
C SER A 98 29.35 29.94 -1.55
N ILE A 99 28.29 29.19 -1.87
CA ILE A 99 28.24 27.74 -1.66
C ILE A 99 29.20 27.09 -2.65
N ASP A 100 30.03 26.17 -2.17
CA ASP A 100 30.93 25.39 -3.02
C ASP A 100 30.13 24.64 -4.11
N GLU A 101 30.62 24.71 -5.34
CA GLU A 101 29.91 24.21 -6.52
C GLU A 101 29.56 22.72 -6.41
N LEU A 102 30.40 21.92 -5.75
CA LEU A 102 30.13 20.49 -5.53
C LEU A 102 28.83 20.27 -4.74
N TYR A 103 28.56 21.11 -3.73
CA TYR A 103 27.33 21.04 -2.95
C TYR A 103 26.16 21.72 -3.66
N GLY A 104 26.43 22.84 -4.35
CA GLY A 104 25.42 23.56 -5.14
C GLY A 104 24.82 22.72 -6.26
N GLU A 105 25.65 22.02 -7.03
CA GLU A 105 25.18 21.11 -8.09
C GLU A 105 24.35 19.96 -7.55
N ARG A 106 24.80 19.34 -6.44
CA ARG A 106 24.07 18.24 -5.79
C ARG A 106 22.71 18.69 -5.28
N MET A 107 22.65 19.85 -4.61
CA MET A 107 21.39 20.43 -4.13
C MET A 107 20.40 20.66 -5.27
N ARG A 108 20.83 21.30 -6.36
CA ARG A 108 19.97 21.55 -7.53
C ARG A 108 19.49 20.26 -8.19
N HIS A 109 20.36 19.25 -8.27
CA HIS A 109 20.00 17.95 -8.82
C HIS A 109 18.92 17.25 -7.98
N GLU A 110 19.11 17.19 -6.66
CA GLU A 110 18.15 16.54 -5.74
C GLU A 110 16.79 17.26 -5.74
N LEU A 111 16.79 18.61 -5.68
CA LEU A 111 15.56 19.40 -5.73
C LEU A 111 14.79 19.21 -7.04
N LYS A 112 15.51 19.11 -8.17
CA LYS A 112 14.90 18.83 -9.47
C LYS A 112 14.22 17.45 -9.50
N ILE A 113 14.84 16.43 -8.90
CA ILE A 113 14.23 15.09 -8.80
C ILE A 113 12.97 15.14 -7.93
N MET A 114 13.01 15.83 -6.78
CA MET A 114 11.84 15.95 -5.90
C MET A 114 10.67 16.65 -6.58
N GLU A 115 10.95 17.70 -7.36
CA GLU A 115 9.93 18.39 -8.17
C GLU A 115 9.34 17.46 -9.24
N GLN A 116 10.17 16.72 -9.98
CA GLN A 116 9.72 15.78 -11.01
C GLN A 116 8.83 14.67 -10.45
N MET A 117 9.12 14.21 -9.23
CA MET A 117 8.36 13.16 -8.56
C MET A 117 7.08 13.67 -7.88
N GLY A 118 6.85 14.99 -7.83
CA GLY A 118 5.67 15.57 -7.20
C GLY A 118 5.73 15.58 -5.67
N PHE A 119 6.93 15.64 -5.09
CA PHE A 119 7.16 15.77 -3.64
C PHE A 119 7.74 17.14 -3.19
N PRO A 120 7.21 18.30 -3.64
CA PRO A 120 7.73 19.60 -3.22
C PRO A 120 7.09 20.16 -1.93
N THR A 121 6.04 19.53 -1.41
CA THR A 121 5.28 19.93 -0.20
C THR A 121 5.49 18.97 0.94
#